data_AF-A0AAX4FEN3-F1
#
_entry.id   AF-A0AAX4FEN3-F1
#
_cell.length_a   1.000
_cell.length_b   1.000
_cell.length_c   1.000
_cell.angle_alpha   90.00
_cell.angle_beta   90.00
_cell.angle_gamma   90.00
#
_symmetry.space_group_name_H-M   'P 1'
#
loop_
_entity.id
_entity.type
_entity.pdbx_description
1 polymer ?
#
loop_
_entity_poly.entity_id
_entity_poly.type
_entity_poly.pdbx_seq_one_letter_code
_entity_poly.pdbx_strand_id
1 'polypeptide(L)'
;MTLRLLALTLSITLLSGCGGAGAPGKTDAQAKVLNVYNYSDYIAEDTIPGFEKSTGIKVTYDVFDSDEMVETKLLAGGSDYDVVVPTLNFFGRQIQAGVFLPLDKSKIPNLVNLDPDVMRRIAAQDPNNAYGVPYMIGTTGIGYNVDKLKAIFGNTDVANSWDLVFKPENLSKLKDCGVTILDTPSDMIPIALNYLGLDPHSTAPAEIEKAAALIKAIRPYVQNFHSSQYVTSLANGNTCLAVGWSGDIIQARDRAVEAGNNIKVAYAIPKEGAPQWFDMLAIPKDAKHPDNAYAFINYLLKPDVAAANTNFIHYANPVRTAAPLVDAAIRNDPTIYPPPEVTAKMFTYAINPPDVDRLYTRLWTEIKTGH
;
A
#
# COMPACT_ATOMS: atom_id res chain seq x y z
N MET A 1 -84.99 15.97 -6.13
CA MET A 1 -84.49 14.76 -6.81
C MET A 1 -83.96 13.82 -5.75
N THR A 2 -84.76 12.87 -5.22
CA THR A 2 -84.94 11.49 -5.75
C THR A 2 -83.58 10.82 -5.98
N LEU A 3 -83.22 9.68 -5.40
CA LEU A 3 -83.92 8.54 -4.79
C LEU A 3 -82.78 7.74 -4.08
N ARG A 4 -82.94 7.22 -2.85
CA ARG A 4 -83.14 5.77 -2.53
C ARG A 4 -82.06 4.83 -3.11
N LEU A 5 -81.46 3.84 -2.43
CA LEU A 5 -81.97 2.79 -1.54
C LEU A 5 -80.70 2.02 -1.05
N LEU A 6 -80.47 1.81 0.25
CA LEU A 6 -80.74 0.56 1.00
C LEU A 6 -80.13 -0.72 0.40
N ALA A 7 -79.19 -1.36 1.12
CA ALA A 7 -79.23 -2.81 1.43
C ALA A 7 -78.10 -3.22 2.39
N LEU A 8 -78.53 -3.83 3.48
CA LEU A 8 -77.81 -4.47 4.57
C LEU A 8 -77.52 -5.93 4.19
N THR A 9 -76.31 -6.46 4.43
CA THR A 9 -76.15 -7.89 4.75
C THR A 9 -74.90 -8.13 5.59
N LEU A 10 -75.15 -8.64 6.79
CA LEU A 10 -74.22 -9.23 7.74
C LEU A 10 -74.07 -10.72 7.39
N SER A 11 -72.85 -11.24 7.24
CA SER A 11 -72.58 -12.69 7.26
C SER A 11 -71.25 -12.96 7.96
N ILE A 12 -71.35 -13.54 9.16
CA ILE A 12 -70.27 -14.18 9.90
C ILE A 12 -70.21 -15.63 9.42
N THR A 13 -69.02 -16.11 9.02
CA THR A 13 -68.70 -17.54 8.98
C THR A 13 -67.25 -17.74 9.42
N LEU A 14 -67.11 -18.35 10.61
CA LEU A 14 -65.90 -18.99 11.11
C LEU A 14 -65.58 -20.23 10.25
N LEU A 15 -64.31 -20.43 9.91
CA LEU A 15 -63.75 -21.76 9.65
C LEU A 15 -62.29 -21.85 10.13
N SER A 16 -62.10 -22.77 11.06
CA SER A 16 -60.85 -23.26 11.63
C SER A 16 -60.06 -24.12 10.64
N GLY A 17 -58.74 -24.21 10.88
CA GLY A 17 -57.84 -25.22 10.30
C GLY A 17 -56.67 -24.59 9.55
N CYS A 18 -55.41 -25.01 9.64
CA CYS A 18 -54.74 -26.11 10.31
C CYS A 18 -53.27 -25.70 10.47
N GLY A 19 -52.57 -26.33 11.41
CA GLY A 19 -51.16 -26.09 11.66
C GLY A 19 -50.28 -26.25 10.42
N GLY A 20 -49.36 -25.32 10.26
CA GLY A 20 -48.17 -25.45 9.44
C GLY A 20 -46.97 -25.12 10.33
N ALA A 21 -46.20 -26.14 10.69
CA ALA A 21 -44.90 -25.97 11.31
C ALA A 21 -44.08 -24.97 10.47
N GLY A 22 -43.65 -23.88 11.10
CA GLY A 22 -42.78 -22.91 10.46
C GLY A 22 -41.53 -23.62 9.96
N ALA A 23 -41.34 -23.62 8.64
CA ALA A 23 -40.08 -24.02 8.04
C ALA A 23 -38.97 -23.14 8.65
N PRO A 24 -37.80 -23.71 9.00
CA PRO A 24 -36.68 -22.91 9.44
C PRO A 24 -36.35 -21.92 8.33
N GLY A 25 -36.27 -20.63 8.71
CA GLY A 25 -35.96 -19.55 7.78
C GLY A 25 -34.73 -19.92 6.95
N LYS A 26 -34.87 -19.77 5.62
CA LYS A 26 -33.70 -19.71 4.75
C LYS A 26 -32.81 -18.63 5.32
N THR A 27 -31.66 -19.01 5.86
CA THR A 27 -30.52 -18.11 5.99
C THR A 27 -30.28 -17.59 4.58
N ASP A 28 -30.61 -16.34 4.30
CA ASP A 28 -30.31 -15.71 3.02
C ASP A 28 -28.80 -15.80 2.84
N ALA A 29 -28.38 -16.72 1.97
CA ALA A 29 -27.00 -16.83 1.57
C ALA A 29 -26.62 -15.48 0.94
N GLN A 30 -25.62 -14.82 1.51
CA GLN A 30 -25.07 -13.58 0.96
C GLN A 30 -24.83 -13.74 -0.54
N ALA A 31 -25.16 -12.71 -1.32
CA ALA A 31 -24.90 -12.71 -2.75
C ALA A 31 -23.42 -13.06 -2.98
N LYS A 32 -23.14 -13.95 -3.93
CA LYS A 32 -21.77 -14.41 -4.24
C LYS A 32 -21.03 -13.37 -5.10
N VAL A 33 -20.90 -12.17 -4.57
CA VAL A 33 -20.17 -11.05 -5.19
C VAL A 33 -19.24 -10.40 -4.18
N LEU A 34 -18.15 -9.82 -4.65
CA LEU A 34 -17.15 -9.13 -3.85
C LEU A 34 -16.61 -7.96 -4.65
N ASN A 35 -16.62 -6.77 -4.06
CA ASN A 35 -16.03 -5.58 -4.67
C ASN A 35 -14.70 -5.27 -3.97
N VAL A 36 -13.60 -5.29 -4.72
CA VAL A 36 -12.25 -5.04 -4.23
C VAL A 36 -11.71 -3.76 -4.86
N TYR A 37 -11.04 -2.93 -4.04
CA TYR A 37 -10.30 -1.76 -4.50
C TYR A 37 -8.84 -1.86 -4.03
N ASN A 38 -7.90 -2.03 -4.95
CA ASN A 38 -6.48 -2.24 -4.66
C ASN A 38 -5.58 -1.40 -5.59
N TYR A 39 -4.28 -1.38 -5.36
CA TYR A 39 -3.34 -0.75 -6.28
C TYR A 39 -3.35 -1.41 -7.67
N SER A 40 -3.05 -0.62 -8.71
CA SER A 40 -2.77 -1.12 -10.06
C SER A 40 -1.55 -2.05 -10.08
N ASP A 41 -1.54 -3.07 -10.96
CA ASP A 41 -0.41 -4.00 -11.16
C ASP A 41 0.07 -4.70 -9.86
N TYR A 42 -0.86 -4.93 -8.92
CA TYR A 42 -0.55 -5.36 -7.55
C TYR A 42 -1.13 -6.73 -7.16
N ILE A 43 -1.44 -7.56 -8.15
CA ILE A 43 -1.95 -8.92 -7.96
C ILE A 43 -1.57 -9.80 -9.16
N ALA A 44 -1.30 -11.07 -8.94
CA ALA A 44 -1.04 -12.03 -10.02
C ALA A 44 -2.31 -12.31 -10.82
N GLU A 45 -2.15 -12.48 -12.13
CA GLU A 45 -3.24 -12.64 -13.11
C GLU A 45 -4.21 -13.79 -12.75
N ASP A 46 -3.71 -14.85 -12.13
CA ASP A 46 -4.47 -16.05 -11.78
C ASP A 46 -5.08 -16.02 -10.37
N THR A 47 -4.77 -15.03 -9.54
CA THR A 47 -5.24 -14.96 -8.15
C THR A 47 -6.75 -14.77 -8.08
N ILE A 48 -7.31 -13.81 -8.84
CA ILE A 48 -8.76 -13.58 -8.89
C ILE A 48 -9.49 -14.78 -9.52
N PRO A 49 -9.11 -15.26 -10.73
CA PRO A 49 -9.72 -16.47 -11.30
C PRO A 49 -9.65 -17.70 -10.38
N GLY A 50 -8.54 -17.88 -9.67
CA GLY A 50 -8.33 -18.95 -8.70
C GLY A 50 -9.28 -18.84 -7.51
N PHE A 51 -9.44 -17.64 -6.96
CA PHE A 51 -10.41 -17.37 -5.89
C PHE A 51 -11.84 -17.64 -6.35
N GLU A 52 -12.26 -17.08 -7.48
CA GLU A 52 -13.62 -17.26 -8.01
C GLU A 52 -13.93 -18.73 -8.26
N LYS A 53 -12.98 -19.48 -8.82
CA LYS A 53 -13.13 -20.92 -9.07
C LYS A 53 -13.29 -21.71 -7.77
N SER A 54 -12.56 -21.34 -6.72
CA SER A 54 -12.57 -22.08 -5.44
C SER A 54 -13.80 -21.80 -4.56
N THR A 55 -14.44 -20.64 -4.72
CA THR A 55 -15.55 -20.19 -3.84
C THR A 55 -16.88 -20.00 -4.56
N GLY A 56 -16.83 -19.77 -5.88
CA GLY A 56 -17.95 -19.30 -6.69
C GLY A 56 -18.34 -17.84 -6.43
N ILE A 57 -17.55 -17.08 -5.67
CA ILE A 57 -17.75 -15.64 -5.45
C ILE A 57 -17.20 -14.89 -6.66
N LYS A 58 -18.00 -14.01 -7.26
CA LYS A 58 -17.59 -13.16 -8.36
C LYS A 58 -16.94 -11.88 -7.85
N VAL A 59 -15.77 -11.54 -8.39
CA VAL A 59 -15.01 -10.37 -7.95
C VAL A 59 -15.09 -9.26 -8.98
N THR A 60 -15.56 -8.10 -8.56
CA THR A 60 -15.32 -6.84 -9.26
C THR A 60 -14.07 -6.23 -8.65
N TYR A 61 -13.03 -6.07 -9.45
CA TYR A 61 -11.72 -5.61 -9.01
C TYR A 61 -11.40 -4.28 -9.67
N ASP A 62 -11.47 -3.20 -8.88
CA ASP A 62 -11.12 -1.86 -9.30
C ASP A 62 -9.72 -1.50 -8.80
N VAL A 63 -9.05 -0.56 -9.49
CA VAL A 63 -7.68 -0.14 -9.15
C VAL A 63 -7.54 1.35 -8.86
N PHE A 64 -6.56 1.70 -8.04
CA PHE A 64 -6.14 3.08 -7.76
C PHE A 64 -4.63 3.23 -7.74
N ASP A 65 -4.17 4.49 -7.81
CA ASP A 65 -2.74 4.82 -7.90
C ASP A 65 -2.25 5.69 -6.72
N SER A 66 -3.13 6.03 -5.77
CA SER A 66 -2.77 6.80 -4.56
C SER A 66 -3.70 6.54 -3.38
N ASP A 67 -3.18 6.64 -2.16
CA ASP A 67 -3.95 6.51 -0.94
C ASP A 67 -4.98 7.64 -0.76
N GLU A 68 -4.71 8.85 -1.26
CA GLU A 68 -5.63 9.99 -1.17
C GLU A 68 -6.96 9.71 -1.89
N MET A 69 -6.91 8.98 -3.01
CA MET A 69 -8.11 8.56 -3.74
C MET A 69 -8.97 7.61 -2.91
N VAL A 70 -8.33 6.61 -2.29
CA VAL A 70 -9.01 5.63 -1.42
C VAL A 70 -9.61 6.33 -0.22
N GLU A 71 -8.83 7.17 0.46
CA GLU A 71 -9.28 7.90 1.63
C GLU A 71 -10.48 8.79 1.31
N THR A 72 -10.42 9.55 0.22
CA THR A 72 -11.54 10.42 -0.20
C THR A 72 -12.82 9.61 -0.39
N LYS A 73 -12.72 8.45 -1.06
CA LYS A 73 -13.87 7.58 -1.32
C LYS A 73 -14.41 6.92 -0.05
N LEU A 74 -13.54 6.52 0.87
CA LEU A 74 -13.92 5.91 2.15
C LEU A 74 -14.55 6.93 3.11
N LEU A 75 -13.98 8.13 3.22
CA LEU A 75 -14.50 9.18 4.10
C LEU A 75 -15.83 9.78 3.61
N ALA A 76 -16.10 9.74 2.31
CA ALA A 76 -17.41 10.11 1.77
C ALA A 76 -18.53 9.14 2.20
N GLY A 77 -18.17 7.89 2.56
CA GLY A 77 -19.10 6.81 2.87
C GLY A 77 -19.81 6.27 1.62
N GLY A 78 -20.41 5.08 1.75
CA GLY A 78 -21.08 4.42 0.62
C GLY A 78 -20.10 4.03 -0.49
N SER A 79 -18.90 3.58 -0.12
CA SER A 79 -17.82 3.30 -1.08
C SER A 79 -18.14 2.16 -2.06
N ASP A 80 -19.14 1.34 -1.72
CA ASP A 80 -19.55 0.10 -2.38
C ASP A 80 -18.47 -0.99 -2.45
N TYR A 81 -17.33 -0.81 -1.77
CA TYR A 81 -16.26 -1.81 -1.67
C TYR A 81 -16.36 -2.66 -0.41
N ASP A 82 -16.02 -3.93 -0.56
CA ASP A 82 -16.00 -4.92 0.51
C ASP A 82 -14.58 -5.14 1.05
N VAL A 83 -13.55 -4.97 0.21
CA VAL A 83 -12.13 -4.97 0.60
C VAL A 83 -11.42 -3.79 -0.03
N VAL A 84 -10.64 -3.08 0.76
CA VAL A 84 -9.74 -2.01 0.31
C VAL A 84 -8.32 -2.26 0.84
N VAL A 85 -7.32 -1.66 0.18
CA VAL A 85 -5.90 -1.93 0.49
C VAL A 85 -5.07 -0.66 0.71
N PRO A 86 -5.38 0.19 1.71
CA PRO A 86 -4.59 1.39 2.02
C PRO A 86 -3.20 1.07 2.61
N THR A 87 -2.25 1.98 2.43
CA THR A 87 -0.95 1.95 3.13
C THR A 87 -1.14 2.20 4.63
N LEU A 88 -0.34 1.57 5.49
CA LEU A 88 -0.46 1.56 6.95
C LEU A 88 -0.72 2.93 7.61
N ASN A 89 -0.06 4.01 7.17
CA ASN A 89 -0.25 5.35 7.73
C ASN A 89 -1.60 5.98 7.39
N PHE A 90 -2.11 5.74 6.17
CA PHE A 90 -3.46 6.13 5.80
C PHE A 90 -4.49 5.23 6.50
N PHE A 91 -4.24 3.94 6.51
CA PHE A 91 -5.04 2.95 7.23
C PHE A 91 -5.23 3.32 8.70
N GLY A 92 -4.14 3.66 9.40
CA GLY A 92 -4.16 4.07 10.79
C GLY A 92 -4.99 5.33 11.04
N ARG A 93 -4.87 6.35 10.17
CA ARG A 93 -5.73 7.55 10.23
C ARG A 93 -7.20 7.22 9.99
N GLN A 94 -7.48 6.34 9.04
CA GLN A 94 -8.84 5.89 8.72
C GLN A 94 -9.46 5.04 9.85
N ILE A 95 -8.66 4.27 10.60
CA ILE A 95 -9.10 3.63 11.86
C ILE A 95 -9.56 4.69 12.86
N GLN A 96 -8.78 5.76 13.05
CA GLN A 96 -9.15 6.86 13.97
C GLN A 96 -10.45 7.56 13.53
N ALA A 97 -10.71 7.63 12.23
CA ALA A 97 -11.95 8.15 11.66
C ALA A 97 -13.14 7.16 11.70
N GLY A 98 -12.93 5.92 12.16
CA GLY A 98 -13.99 4.92 12.31
C GLY A 98 -14.47 4.28 11.00
N VAL A 99 -13.61 4.29 9.97
CA VAL A 99 -13.93 3.83 8.61
C VAL A 99 -14.08 2.31 8.52
N PHE A 100 -13.33 1.56 9.33
CA PHE A 100 -13.22 0.10 9.19
C PHE A 100 -14.00 -0.71 10.22
N LEU A 101 -14.41 -1.89 9.79
CA LEU A 101 -14.96 -2.94 10.64
C LEU A 101 -13.82 -3.64 11.42
N PRO A 102 -13.91 -3.81 12.75
CA PRO A 102 -13.02 -4.71 13.48
C PRO A 102 -13.17 -6.15 12.98
N LEU A 103 -12.05 -6.80 12.66
CA LEU A 103 -12.03 -8.13 12.06
C LEU A 103 -12.36 -9.23 13.08
N ASP A 104 -13.30 -10.10 12.72
CA ASP A 104 -13.49 -11.40 13.35
C ASP A 104 -12.38 -12.37 12.88
N LYS A 105 -11.31 -12.43 13.66
CA LYS A 105 -10.13 -13.26 13.36
C LYS A 105 -10.46 -14.76 13.23
N SER A 106 -11.56 -15.25 13.80
CA SER A 106 -11.96 -16.65 13.67
C SER A 106 -12.35 -17.04 12.23
N LYS A 107 -12.73 -16.05 11.41
CA LYS A 107 -13.05 -16.22 9.99
C LYS A 107 -11.83 -16.22 9.08
N ILE A 108 -10.64 -15.94 9.62
CA ILE A 108 -9.38 -15.87 8.87
C ILE A 108 -8.36 -16.84 9.49
N PRO A 109 -8.58 -18.16 9.43
CA PRO A 109 -7.67 -19.14 10.03
C PRO A 109 -6.22 -19.04 9.51
N ASN A 110 -6.01 -18.56 8.28
CA ASN A 110 -4.67 -18.40 7.71
C ASN A 110 -3.86 -17.24 8.31
N LEU A 111 -4.40 -16.45 9.25
CA LEU A 111 -3.62 -15.48 10.03
C LEU A 111 -2.41 -16.11 10.72
N VAL A 112 -2.46 -17.42 11.02
CA VAL A 112 -1.34 -18.18 11.62
C VAL A 112 -0.08 -18.17 10.74
N ASN A 113 -0.21 -17.92 9.44
CA ASN A 113 0.90 -17.91 8.50
C ASN A 113 1.67 -16.58 8.49
N LEU A 114 1.11 -15.53 9.11
CA LEU A 114 1.71 -14.21 9.11
C LEU A 114 3.00 -14.15 9.94
N ASP A 115 3.90 -13.27 9.53
CA ASP A 115 5.12 -12.95 10.25
C ASP A 115 4.80 -12.15 11.53
N PRO A 116 5.15 -12.65 12.73
CA PRO A 116 4.85 -11.97 13.99
C PRO A 116 5.60 -10.64 14.16
N ASP A 117 6.76 -10.45 13.53
CA ASP A 117 7.51 -9.19 13.60
C ASP A 117 6.85 -8.12 12.74
N VAL A 118 6.33 -8.50 11.57
CA VAL A 118 5.50 -7.62 10.73
C VAL A 118 4.25 -7.19 11.51
N MET A 119 3.53 -8.13 12.12
CA MET A 119 2.33 -7.84 12.91
C MET A 119 2.62 -6.90 14.09
N ARG A 120 3.76 -7.06 14.75
CA ARG A 120 4.19 -6.19 15.85
C ARG A 120 4.42 -4.75 15.39
N ARG A 121 5.01 -4.54 14.20
CA ARG A 121 5.25 -3.20 13.64
C ARG A 121 3.95 -2.51 13.23
N ILE A 122 3.03 -3.26 12.63
CA ILE A 122 1.69 -2.77 12.26
C ILE A 122 0.88 -2.35 13.49
N ALA A 123 1.06 -3.04 14.62
CA ALA A 123 0.29 -2.78 15.84
C ALA A 123 0.47 -1.37 16.43
N ALA A 124 1.50 -0.63 16.01
CA ALA A 124 1.67 0.78 16.35
C ALA A 124 0.56 1.68 15.77
N GLN A 125 -0.09 1.26 14.68
CA GLN A 125 -1.11 2.03 13.96
C GLN A 125 -2.45 1.28 13.84
N ASP A 126 -2.44 -0.04 14.05
CA ASP A 126 -3.63 -0.87 14.25
C ASP A 126 -3.53 -1.62 15.59
N PRO A 127 -3.96 -1.00 16.71
CA PRO A 127 -3.83 -1.59 18.04
C PRO A 127 -4.46 -2.99 18.12
N ASN A 128 -3.68 -3.97 18.58
CA ASN A 128 -4.04 -5.40 18.63
C ASN A 128 -4.25 -6.07 17.25
N ASN A 129 -3.81 -5.43 16.16
CA ASN A 129 -4.06 -5.85 14.77
C ASN A 129 -5.55 -6.16 14.58
N ALA A 130 -6.39 -5.21 14.96
CA ALA A 130 -7.83 -5.40 15.12
C ALA A 130 -8.60 -5.17 13.81
N TYR A 131 -8.06 -4.39 12.88
CA TYR A 131 -8.82 -3.90 11.72
C TYR A 131 -8.28 -4.39 10.37
N GLY A 132 -6.99 -4.76 10.29
CA GLY A 132 -6.35 -5.03 9.01
C GLY A 132 -5.45 -6.27 9.01
N VAL A 133 -5.18 -6.74 7.79
CA VAL A 133 -4.26 -7.84 7.51
C VAL A 133 -3.22 -7.35 6.50
N PRO A 134 -1.91 -7.47 6.75
CA PRO A 134 -0.93 -7.04 5.77
C PRO A 134 -1.00 -7.91 4.51
N TYR A 135 -0.87 -7.29 3.35
CA TYR A 135 -0.87 -7.92 2.04
C TYR A 135 0.53 -8.02 1.46
N MET A 136 1.17 -6.86 1.32
CA MET A 136 2.49 -6.71 0.72
C MET A 136 3.32 -5.71 1.51
N ILE A 137 4.63 -5.85 1.37
CA ILE A 137 5.65 -5.07 2.06
C ILE A 137 6.55 -4.46 1.01
N GLY A 138 6.73 -3.15 1.09
CA GLY A 138 7.67 -2.45 0.24
C GLY A 138 8.53 -1.48 1.04
N THR A 139 9.48 -0.87 0.32
CA THR A 139 10.41 0.09 0.89
C THR A 139 10.51 1.33 0.02
N THR A 140 10.95 2.43 0.61
CA THR A 140 11.28 3.66 -0.12
C THR A 140 12.78 3.84 -0.11
N GLY A 141 13.39 3.90 -1.29
CA GLY A 141 14.84 3.82 -1.43
C GLY A 141 15.31 4.53 -2.68
N ILE A 142 16.42 4.05 -3.25
CA ILE A 142 17.08 4.68 -4.38
C ILE A 142 16.99 3.76 -5.59
N GLY A 143 16.24 4.18 -6.61
CA GLY A 143 16.31 3.61 -7.94
C GLY A 143 17.35 4.32 -8.79
N TYR A 144 18.13 3.58 -9.57
CA TYR A 144 19.21 4.18 -10.34
C TYR A 144 19.52 3.42 -11.63
N ASN A 145 20.07 4.14 -12.61
CA ASN A 145 20.63 3.57 -13.81
C ASN A 145 22.06 3.06 -13.53
N VAL A 146 22.25 1.74 -13.61
CA VAL A 146 23.49 1.04 -13.24
C VAL A 146 24.70 1.56 -14.02
N ASP A 147 24.57 1.68 -15.34
CA ASP A 147 25.70 2.00 -16.21
C ASP A 147 26.10 3.48 -16.06
N LYS A 148 25.11 4.38 -15.88
CA LYS A 148 25.38 5.81 -15.59
C LYS A 148 26.04 6.00 -14.22
N LEU A 149 25.58 5.28 -13.20
CA LEU A 149 26.17 5.37 -11.87
C LEU A 149 27.63 4.88 -11.87
N LYS A 150 27.90 3.76 -12.55
CA LYS A 150 29.27 3.25 -12.74
C LYS A 150 30.17 4.21 -13.50
N ALA A 151 29.65 4.89 -14.53
CA ALA A 151 30.43 5.87 -15.28
C ALA A 151 30.87 7.07 -14.43
N ILE A 152 30.06 7.47 -13.45
CA ILE A 152 30.31 8.65 -12.60
C ILE A 152 31.12 8.29 -11.35
N PHE A 153 30.85 7.14 -10.73
CA PHE A 153 31.41 6.76 -9.43
C PHE A 153 32.34 5.53 -9.47
N GLY A 154 32.47 4.86 -10.63
CA GLY A 154 33.28 3.65 -10.81
C GLY A 154 32.63 2.35 -10.34
N ASN A 155 31.59 2.42 -9.50
CA ASN A 155 30.80 1.29 -9.01
C ASN A 155 29.36 1.75 -8.69
N THR A 156 28.55 0.85 -8.12
CA THR A 156 27.18 1.15 -7.67
C THR A 156 27.03 1.17 -6.15
N ASP A 157 28.10 0.92 -5.39
CA ASP A 157 28.05 0.79 -3.93
C ASP A 157 27.63 2.10 -3.24
N VAL A 158 27.87 3.23 -3.92
CA VAL A 158 27.39 4.55 -3.49
C VAL A 158 25.87 4.61 -3.33
N ALA A 159 25.10 3.79 -4.06
CA ALA A 159 23.64 3.73 -3.94
C ALA A 159 23.17 3.05 -2.64
N ASN A 160 24.03 2.32 -1.93
CA ASN A 160 23.71 1.71 -0.64
C ASN A 160 23.73 2.71 0.54
N SER A 161 23.64 4.01 0.25
CA SER A 161 23.65 5.06 1.27
C SER A 161 22.83 6.26 0.81
N TRP A 162 22.10 6.85 1.76
CA TRP A 162 21.42 8.14 1.55
C TRP A 162 22.42 9.27 1.30
N ASP A 163 23.73 9.07 1.53
CA ASP A 163 24.80 9.98 1.10
C ASP A 163 24.73 10.29 -0.40
N LEU A 164 24.27 9.37 -1.25
CA LEU A 164 24.14 9.63 -2.68
C LEU A 164 23.12 10.73 -2.98
N VAL A 165 22.09 10.84 -2.13
CA VAL A 165 21.01 11.81 -2.25
C VAL A 165 21.31 13.08 -1.47
N PHE A 166 21.64 12.97 -0.18
CA PHE A 166 21.70 14.11 0.74
C PHE A 166 23.04 14.84 0.78
N LYS A 167 24.11 14.30 0.19
CA LYS A 167 25.38 15.03 0.06
C LYS A 167 25.43 15.77 -1.28
N PRO A 168 25.43 17.11 -1.29
CA PRO A 168 25.55 17.92 -2.50
C PRO A 168 26.68 17.48 -3.43
N GLU A 169 27.85 17.14 -2.88
CA GLU A 169 29.03 16.71 -3.65
C GLU A 169 28.84 15.38 -4.40
N ASN A 170 27.87 14.56 -3.99
CA ASN A 170 27.49 13.35 -4.69
C ASN A 170 26.37 13.64 -5.69
N LEU A 171 25.27 14.22 -5.23
CA LEU A 171 24.10 14.44 -6.07
C LEU A 171 24.37 15.40 -7.23
N SER A 172 25.25 16.39 -7.04
CA SER A 172 25.63 17.34 -8.09
C SER A 172 26.23 16.66 -9.32
N LYS A 173 26.91 15.52 -9.14
CA LYS A 173 27.51 14.74 -10.23
C LYS A 173 26.46 14.02 -11.09
N LEU A 174 25.26 13.82 -10.54
CA LEU A 174 24.13 13.16 -11.20
C LEU A 174 23.17 14.14 -11.88
N LYS A 175 23.30 15.44 -11.60
CA LYS A 175 22.42 16.49 -12.13
C LYS A 175 22.21 16.38 -13.64
N ASP A 176 23.28 16.19 -14.41
CA ASP A 176 23.24 16.16 -15.87
C ASP A 176 22.59 14.89 -16.44
N CYS A 177 22.55 13.80 -15.67
CA CYS A 177 21.88 12.58 -16.08
C CYS A 177 20.45 12.43 -15.53
N GLY A 178 19.98 13.43 -14.79
CA GLY A 178 18.62 13.55 -14.28
C GLY A 178 18.43 12.92 -12.91
N VAL A 179 17.91 13.72 -11.98
CA VAL A 179 17.59 13.34 -10.61
C VAL A 179 16.13 13.65 -10.32
N THR A 180 15.35 12.64 -9.96
CA THR A 180 13.96 12.78 -9.54
C THR A 180 13.81 12.44 -8.06
N ILE A 181 13.06 13.26 -7.32
CA ILE A 181 12.72 12.99 -5.92
C ILE A 181 11.20 12.81 -5.82
N LEU A 182 10.71 11.93 -4.94
CA LEU A 182 9.27 11.81 -4.69
C LEU A 182 8.66 13.17 -4.34
N ASP A 183 7.50 13.50 -4.91
CA ASP A 183 6.72 14.70 -4.54
C ASP A 183 5.85 14.43 -3.31
N THR A 184 6.45 13.79 -2.30
CA THR A 184 5.73 13.27 -1.13
C THR A 184 6.47 13.69 0.14
N PRO A 185 6.09 14.80 0.81
CA PRO A 185 6.81 15.27 1.99
C PRO A 185 6.72 14.30 3.17
N SER A 186 5.63 13.53 3.27
CA SER A 186 5.47 12.46 4.27
C SER A 186 6.47 11.31 4.10
N ASP A 187 7.10 11.18 2.93
CA ASP A 187 8.17 10.22 2.68
C ASP A 187 9.53 10.87 2.93
N MET A 188 9.76 12.02 2.29
CA MET A 188 11.08 12.65 2.24
C MET A 188 11.53 13.23 3.59
N ILE A 189 10.61 13.81 4.38
CA ILE A 189 10.98 14.41 5.67
C ILE A 189 11.40 13.32 6.68
N PRO A 190 10.65 12.23 6.90
CA PRO A 190 11.10 11.12 7.76
C PRO A 190 12.44 10.50 7.31
N ILE A 191 12.65 10.34 6.00
CA ILE A 191 13.94 9.87 5.45
C ILE A 191 15.08 10.82 5.86
N ALA A 192 14.89 12.13 5.71
CA ALA A 192 15.87 13.14 6.08
C ALA A 192 16.09 13.21 7.60
N LEU A 193 15.04 13.09 8.41
CA LEU A 193 15.14 12.98 9.88
C LEU A 193 16.01 11.79 10.28
N ASN A 194 15.71 10.60 9.74
CA ASN A 194 16.47 9.38 10.01
C ASN A 194 17.95 9.54 9.59
N TYR A 195 18.22 10.12 8.42
CA TYR A 195 19.58 10.38 7.95
C TYR A 195 20.36 11.32 8.88
N LEU A 196 19.70 12.32 9.48
CA LEU A 196 20.28 13.21 10.48
C LEU A 196 20.47 12.56 11.87
N GLY A 197 20.09 11.29 12.04
CA GLY A 197 20.09 10.59 13.32
C GLY A 197 19.00 11.06 14.28
N LEU A 198 17.95 11.70 13.76
CA LEU A 198 16.77 12.12 14.50
C LEU A 198 15.67 11.06 14.39
N ASP A 199 14.67 11.15 15.26
CA ASP A 199 13.50 10.26 15.20
C ASP A 199 12.71 10.49 13.90
N PRO A 200 12.55 9.48 13.02
CA PRO A 200 11.73 9.61 11.81
C PRO A 200 10.25 9.92 12.09
N HIS A 201 9.79 9.74 13.34
CA HIS A 201 8.44 10.08 13.80
C HIS A 201 8.37 11.42 14.56
N SER A 202 9.44 12.23 14.53
CA SER A 202 9.48 13.50 15.23
C SER A 202 8.38 14.45 14.77
N THR A 203 7.68 15.03 15.74
CA THR A 203 6.69 16.09 15.56
C THR A 203 7.22 17.47 15.95
N ALA A 204 8.50 17.55 16.35
CA ALA A 204 9.12 18.79 16.82
C ALA A 204 9.43 19.73 15.63
N PRO A 205 8.87 20.95 15.58
CA PRO A 205 9.08 21.86 14.45
C PRO A 205 10.55 22.13 14.12
N ALA A 206 11.39 22.29 15.15
CA ALA A 206 12.82 22.55 14.97
C ALA A 206 13.59 21.37 14.35
N GLU A 207 13.15 20.13 14.55
CA GLU A 207 13.76 18.95 13.93
C GLU A 207 13.30 18.78 12.49
N ILE A 208 12.00 18.99 12.26
CA ILE A 208 11.39 18.98 10.92
C ILE A 208 12.04 20.07 10.03
N GLU A 209 12.29 21.27 10.58
CA GLU A 209 12.97 22.35 9.86
C GLU A 209 14.42 21.99 9.49
N LYS A 210 15.14 21.23 10.32
CA LYS A 210 16.48 20.72 9.98
C LYS A 210 16.42 19.72 8.82
N ALA A 211 15.46 18.80 8.85
CA ALA A 211 15.25 17.85 7.75
C ALA A 211 14.88 18.57 6.45
N ALA A 212 14.00 19.56 6.51
CA ALA A 212 13.66 20.39 5.35
C ALA A 212 14.86 21.19 4.82
N ALA A 213 15.71 21.72 5.69
CA ALA A 213 16.93 22.41 5.29
C ALA A 213 17.92 21.47 4.57
N LEU A 214 18.06 20.22 5.03
CA LEU A 214 18.85 19.20 4.35
C LEU A 214 18.32 18.93 2.93
N ILE A 215 17.01 18.72 2.79
CA ILE A 215 16.38 18.50 1.48
C ILE A 215 16.53 19.75 0.59
N LYS A 216 16.41 20.95 1.16
CA LYS A 216 16.62 22.20 0.42
C LYS A 216 18.05 22.32 -0.13
N ALA A 217 19.06 21.83 0.59
CA ALA A 217 20.45 21.88 0.14
C ALA A 217 20.70 21.10 -1.16
N ILE A 218 19.91 20.06 -1.44
CA ILE A 218 20.05 19.25 -2.65
C ILE A 218 19.24 19.78 -3.85
N ARG A 219 18.31 20.71 -3.59
CA ARG A 219 17.36 21.24 -4.57
C ARG A 219 17.98 21.73 -5.90
N PRO A 220 19.17 22.37 -5.94
CA PRO A 220 19.80 22.81 -7.19
C PRO A 220 20.24 21.69 -8.14
N TYR A 221 20.25 20.44 -7.65
CA TYR A 221 20.67 19.24 -8.40
C TYR A 221 19.48 18.33 -8.76
N VAL A 222 18.29 18.64 -8.26
CA VAL A 222 17.05 17.90 -8.55
C VAL A 222 16.41 18.46 -9.82
N GLN A 223 16.16 17.59 -10.80
CA GLN A 223 15.51 17.94 -12.05
C GLN A 223 14.00 18.17 -11.84
N ASN A 224 13.34 17.29 -11.11
CA ASN A 224 11.92 17.39 -10.78
C ASN A 224 11.57 16.66 -9.48
N PHE A 225 10.44 17.09 -8.90
CA PHE A 225 9.75 16.34 -7.85
C PHE A 225 8.52 15.72 -8.49
N HIS A 226 8.41 14.39 -8.45
CA HIS A 226 7.28 13.69 -9.07
C HIS A 226 7.14 12.29 -8.48
N SER A 227 5.90 11.81 -8.29
CA SER A 227 5.63 10.53 -7.61
C SER A 227 5.24 9.35 -8.53
N SER A 228 5.15 9.53 -9.86
CA SER A 228 5.00 8.39 -10.80
C SER A 228 5.83 8.46 -12.09
N GLN A 229 6.04 9.66 -12.66
CA GLN A 229 6.80 9.86 -13.91
C GLN A 229 8.22 9.29 -13.89
N TYR A 230 8.81 9.14 -12.69
CA TYR A 230 10.16 8.60 -12.55
C TYR A 230 10.27 7.16 -13.05
N VAL A 231 9.18 6.37 -13.02
CA VAL A 231 9.15 4.98 -13.53
C VAL A 231 9.53 4.95 -15.01
N THR A 232 8.77 5.68 -15.84
CA THR A 232 9.02 5.78 -17.28
C THR A 232 10.34 6.50 -17.57
N SER A 233 10.71 7.49 -16.75
CA SER A 233 11.96 8.25 -16.95
C SER A 233 13.21 7.41 -16.69
N LEU A 234 13.20 6.56 -15.66
CA LEU A 234 14.25 5.57 -15.41
C LEU A 234 14.30 4.52 -16.52
N ALA A 235 13.14 3.96 -16.90
CA ALA A 235 13.06 2.93 -17.94
C ALA A 235 13.62 3.39 -19.29
N ASN A 236 13.42 4.68 -19.62
CA ASN A 236 13.95 5.30 -20.84
C ASN A 236 15.36 5.89 -20.68
N GLY A 237 15.92 5.93 -19.47
CA GLY A 237 17.24 6.50 -19.18
C GLY A 237 17.31 8.02 -19.18
N ASN A 238 16.16 8.71 -19.11
CA ASN A 238 16.05 10.17 -18.99
C ASN A 238 16.42 10.68 -17.59
N THR A 239 16.19 9.84 -16.58
CA THR A 239 16.62 10.03 -15.18
C THR A 239 17.60 8.92 -14.84
N CYS A 240 18.68 9.24 -14.13
CA CYS A 240 19.68 8.28 -13.67
C CYS A 240 19.57 7.95 -12.18
N LEU A 241 18.88 8.78 -11.40
CA LEU A 241 18.57 8.54 -10.00
C LEU A 241 17.14 8.97 -9.68
N ALA A 242 16.38 8.10 -9.02
CA ALA A 242 15.12 8.44 -8.38
C ALA A 242 15.15 8.01 -6.91
N VAL A 243 14.66 8.87 -6.01
CA VAL A 243 14.10 8.36 -4.74
C VAL A 243 12.70 7.87 -5.06
N GLY A 244 12.36 6.64 -4.70
CA GLY A 244 11.11 6.02 -5.11
C GLY A 244 10.77 4.74 -4.37
N TRP A 245 9.55 4.25 -4.61
CA TRP A 245 9.02 3.03 -4.02
C TRP A 245 9.58 1.79 -4.71
N SER A 246 9.85 0.74 -3.94
CA SER A 246 10.57 -0.44 -4.42
C SER A 246 9.97 -1.06 -5.68
N GLY A 247 8.64 -1.27 -5.73
CA GLY A 247 8.06 -1.89 -6.92
C GLY A 247 7.86 -0.95 -8.11
N ASP A 248 7.80 0.36 -7.92
CA ASP A 248 7.86 1.31 -9.04
C ASP A 248 9.22 1.23 -9.74
N ILE A 249 10.30 1.05 -8.98
CA ILE A 249 11.64 0.85 -9.54
C ILE A 249 11.76 -0.51 -10.23
N ILE A 250 11.11 -1.55 -9.69
CA ILE A 250 11.04 -2.86 -10.33
C ILE A 250 10.26 -2.77 -11.66
N GLN A 251 9.11 -2.10 -11.69
CA GLN A 251 8.38 -1.83 -12.93
C GLN A 251 9.24 -1.06 -13.94
N ALA A 252 10.02 -0.07 -13.49
CA ALA A 252 10.93 0.66 -14.37
C ALA A 252 12.01 -0.25 -14.98
N ARG A 253 12.55 -1.18 -14.18
CA ARG A 253 13.50 -2.22 -14.65
C ARG A 253 12.85 -3.11 -15.70
N ASP A 254 11.66 -3.64 -15.42
CA ASP A 254 11.02 -4.61 -16.30
C ASP A 254 10.61 -3.95 -17.62
N ARG A 255 10.06 -2.74 -17.59
CA ARG A 255 9.76 -1.94 -18.80
C ARG A 255 11.01 -1.64 -19.63
N ALA A 256 12.17 -1.41 -19.00
CA ALA A 256 13.44 -1.22 -19.73
C ALA A 256 13.88 -2.51 -20.44
N VAL A 257 13.72 -3.66 -19.79
CA VAL A 257 14.00 -4.98 -20.37
C VAL A 257 13.08 -5.26 -21.55
N GLU A 258 11.77 -5.07 -21.38
CA GLU A 258 10.77 -5.27 -22.43
C GLU A 258 10.99 -4.36 -23.65
N ALA A 259 11.37 -3.11 -23.42
CA ALA A 259 11.67 -2.16 -24.50
C ALA A 259 12.95 -2.50 -25.28
N GLY A 260 13.80 -3.41 -24.78
CA GLY A 260 15.05 -3.80 -25.44
C GLY A 260 16.05 -2.65 -25.61
N ASN A 261 15.92 -1.58 -24.82
CA ASN A 261 16.69 -0.34 -24.97
C ASN A 261 18.06 -0.39 -24.24
N ASN A 262 18.44 -1.55 -23.70
CA ASN A 262 19.66 -1.82 -22.93
C ASN A 262 19.84 -0.97 -21.66
N ILE A 263 18.78 -0.31 -21.18
CA ILE A 263 18.82 0.42 -19.90
C ILE A 263 18.74 -0.58 -18.75
N LYS A 264 19.71 -0.49 -17.83
CA LYS A 264 19.74 -1.31 -16.61
C LYS A 264 19.36 -0.45 -15.42
N VAL A 265 18.16 -0.71 -14.88
CA VAL A 265 17.68 -0.09 -13.64
C VAL A 265 17.92 -1.05 -12.48
N ALA A 266 18.39 -0.52 -11.36
CA ALA A 266 18.53 -1.25 -10.10
C ALA A 266 17.95 -0.42 -8.95
N TYR A 267 17.67 -1.10 -7.85
CA TYR A 267 17.15 -0.52 -6.62
C TYR A 267 18.12 -0.77 -5.48
N ALA A 268 18.21 0.17 -4.54
CA ALA A 268 18.98 0.03 -3.32
C ALA A 268 18.18 0.51 -2.12
N ILE A 269 18.33 -0.22 -1.02
CA ILE A 269 17.83 0.14 0.30
C ILE A 269 19.01 0.70 1.09
N PRO A 270 19.05 1.99 1.41
CA PRO A 270 20.21 2.58 2.08
C PRO A 270 20.47 2.00 3.47
N LYS A 271 21.76 1.76 3.77
CA LYS A 271 22.23 1.11 5.01
C LYS A 271 21.96 1.89 6.29
N GLU A 272 21.66 3.18 6.21
CA GLU A 272 21.30 4.03 7.34
C GLU A 272 19.88 3.72 7.86
N GLY A 273 19.08 2.99 7.07
CA GLY A 273 17.66 2.76 7.34
C GLY A 273 16.80 3.44 6.27
N ALA A 274 15.66 2.83 6.00
CA ALA A 274 14.71 3.28 4.99
C ALA A 274 13.28 3.07 5.50
N PRO A 275 12.31 3.84 4.97
CA PRO A 275 10.92 3.54 5.19
C PRO A 275 10.59 2.13 4.69
N GLN A 276 9.89 1.38 5.53
CA GLN A 276 9.23 0.14 5.15
C GLN A 276 7.74 0.33 5.42
N TRP A 277 6.97 0.21 4.36
CA TRP A 277 5.54 0.41 4.38
C TRP A 277 4.83 -0.93 4.16
N PHE A 278 3.58 -0.96 4.59
CA PHE A 278 2.73 -2.15 4.60
C PHE A 278 1.38 -1.79 4.04
N ASP A 279 0.94 -2.53 3.05
CA ASP A 279 -0.39 -2.33 2.47
C ASP A 279 -1.35 -3.30 3.14
N MET A 280 -2.48 -2.77 3.60
CA MET A 280 -3.34 -3.39 4.59
C MET A 280 -4.68 -3.76 3.96
N LEU A 281 -4.98 -5.06 3.85
CA LEU A 281 -6.33 -5.53 3.53
C LEU A 281 -7.25 -5.16 4.68
N ALA A 282 -8.26 -4.35 4.38
CA ALA A 282 -9.24 -3.87 5.35
C ALA A 282 -10.67 -4.00 4.81
N ILE A 283 -11.63 -4.17 5.72
CA ILE A 283 -13.06 -4.24 5.40
C ILE A 283 -13.72 -2.93 5.83
N PRO A 284 -14.23 -2.10 4.91
CA PRO A 284 -15.01 -0.92 5.25
C PRO A 284 -16.21 -1.28 6.14
N LYS A 285 -16.55 -0.40 7.09
CA LYS A 285 -17.65 -0.64 8.03
C LYS A 285 -19.03 -0.74 7.35
N ASP A 286 -19.16 -0.16 6.16
CA ASP A 286 -20.34 -0.18 5.32
C ASP A 286 -20.29 -1.26 4.21
N ALA A 287 -19.31 -2.17 4.24
CA ALA A 287 -19.20 -3.28 3.31
C ALA A 287 -20.50 -4.11 3.25
N LYS A 288 -20.96 -4.41 2.04
CA LYS A 288 -22.22 -5.15 1.81
C LYS A 288 -22.00 -6.66 1.89
N HIS A 289 -20.76 -7.12 1.64
CA HIS A 289 -20.39 -8.52 1.57
C HIS A 289 -19.25 -8.92 2.53
N PRO A 290 -19.35 -8.68 3.85
CA PRO A 290 -18.24 -8.91 4.78
C PRO A 290 -17.79 -10.36 4.86
N ASP A 291 -18.68 -11.36 4.74
CA ASP A 291 -18.28 -12.78 4.78
C ASP A 291 -17.48 -13.18 3.53
N ASN A 292 -17.83 -12.64 2.36
CA ASN A 292 -17.03 -12.81 1.15
C ASN A 292 -15.66 -12.11 1.27
N ALA A 293 -15.60 -10.94 1.91
CA ALA A 293 -14.35 -10.23 2.19
C ALA A 293 -13.43 -11.05 3.10
N TYR A 294 -13.94 -11.64 4.18
CA TYR A 294 -13.17 -12.57 5.03
C TYR A 294 -12.64 -13.76 4.23
N ALA A 295 -13.46 -14.35 3.36
CA ALA A 295 -13.04 -15.47 2.51
C ALA A 295 -11.89 -15.08 1.56
N PHE A 296 -11.95 -13.87 0.99
CA PHE A 296 -10.91 -13.34 0.11
C PHE A 296 -9.60 -13.06 0.86
N ILE A 297 -9.67 -12.35 1.99
CA ILE A 297 -8.49 -12.09 2.83
C ILE A 297 -7.85 -13.41 3.27
N ASN A 298 -8.66 -14.38 3.73
CA ASN A 298 -8.16 -15.69 4.10
C ASN A 298 -7.52 -16.45 2.92
N TYR A 299 -8.06 -16.30 1.70
CA TYR A 299 -7.51 -16.91 0.49
C TYR A 299 -6.13 -16.32 0.15
N LEU A 300 -5.96 -15.00 0.22
CA LEU A 300 -4.69 -14.33 -0.05
C LEU A 300 -3.57 -14.75 0.93
N LEU A 301 -3.93 -15.14 2.15
CA LEU A 301 -2.98 -15.63 3.16
C LEU A 301 -2.56 -17.11 2.98
N LYS A 302 -3.04 -17.80 1.94
CA LYS A 302 -2.54 -19.14 1.64
C LYS A 302 -1.09 -19.05 1.12
N PRO A 303 -0.18 -19.95 1.55
CA PRO A 303 1.24 -19.84 1.19
C PRO A 303 1.51 -19.85 -0.32
N ASP A 304 0.79 -20.67 -1.07
CA ASP A 304 0.88 -20.78 -2.53
C ASP A 304 0.37 -19.52 -3.23
N VAL A 305 -0.75 -18.96 -2.77
CA VAL A 305 -1.32 -17.71 -3.32
C VAL A 305 -0.42 -16.52 -3.03
N ALA A 306 0.08 -16.40 -1.80
CA ALA A 306 0.99 -15.31 -1.42
C ALA A 306 2.32 -15.38 -2.20
N ALA A 307 2.88 -16.58 -2.37
CA ALA A 307 4.09 -16.78 -3.16
C ALA A 307 3.87 -16.50 -4.65
N ALA A 308 2.76 -16.96 -5.23
CA ALA A 308 2.42 -16.67 -6.62
C ALA A 308 2.30 -15.17 -6.89
N ASN A 309 1.65 -14.43 -5.98
CA ASN A 309 1.62 -12.97 -6.04
C ASN A 309 3.03 -12.39 -6.01
N THR A 310 3.84 -12.71 -5.00
CA THR A 310 5.24 -12.23 -4.92
C THR A 310 6.06 -12.55 -6.16
N ASN A 311 5.95 -13.77 -6.71
CA ASN A 311 6.71 -14.17 -7.89
C ASN A 311 6.33 -13.37 -9.14
N PHE A 312 5.07 -12.92 -9.22
CA PHE A 312 4.58 -12.12 -10.32
C PHE A 312 4.90 -10.62 -10.13
N ILE A 313 4.54 -10.04 -8.99
CA ILE A 313 4.62 -8.58 -8.77
C ILE A 313 5.93 -8.12 -8.12
N HIS A 314 6.79 -9.05 -7.69
CA HIS A 314 8.10 -8.77 -7.09
C HIS A 314 8.08 -7.94 -5.78
N TYR A 315 7.00 -8.03 -5.01
CA TYR A 315 6.91 -7.49 -3.66
C TYR A 315 7.05 -8.59 -2.59
N ALA A 316 7.64 -8.24 -1.45
CA ALA A 316 7.65 -9.15 -0.31
C ALA A 316 6.24 -9.29 0.26
N ASN A 317 5.87 -10.51 0.65
CA ASN A 317 4.61 -10.78 1.32
C ASN A 317 4.87 -11.08 2.83
N PRO A 318 3.87 -10.86 3.71
CA PRO A 318 4.00 -11.09 5.15
C PRO A 318 3.74 -12.55 5.54
N VAL A 319 3.53 -13.46 4.58
CA VAL A 319 3.19 -14.87 4.83
C VAL A 319 4.49 -15.66 4.93
N ARG A 320 5.06 -15.77 6.12
CA ARG A 320 6.34 -16.46 6.39
C ARG A 320 6.41 -17.87 5.79
N THR A 321 5.30 -18.60 5.83
CA THR A 321 5.22 -19.98 5.30
C THR A 321 5.24 -20.04 3.77
N ALA A 322 5.06 -18.91 3.08
CA ALA A 322 5.17 -18.80 1.62
C ALA A 322 6.63 -18.77 1.15
N ALA A 323 7.60 -18.42 2.01
CA ALA A 323 8.99 -18.23 1.62
C ALA A 323 9.59 -19.41 0.81
N PRO A 324 9.39 -20.70 1.16
CA PRO A 324 9.92 -21.81 0.35
C PRO A 324 9.35 -21.90 -1.07
N LEU A 325 8.21 -21.26 -1.33
CA LEU A 325 7.49 -21.26 -2.62
C LEU A 325 7.83 -20.02 -3.46
N VAL A 326 8.49 -19.02 -2.87
CA VAL A 326 8.98 -17.85 -3.60
C VAL A 326 10.25 -18.22 -4.36
N ASP A 327 10.32 -17.80 -5.62
CA ASP A 327 11.44 -18.05 -6.51
C ASP A 327 12.75 -17.61 -5.87
N ALA A 328 13.79 -18.44 -6.00
CA ALA A 328 15.06 -18.20 -5.30
C ALA A 328 15.72 -16.86 -5.69
N ALA A 329 15.51 -16.40 -6.92
CA ALA A 329 16.00 -15.10 -7.38
C ALA A 329 15.34 -13.93 -6.63
N ILE A 330 14.06 -14.06 -6.29
CA ILE A 330 13.27 -13.04 -5.57
C ILE A 330 13.50 -13.15 -4.07
N ARG A 331 13.42 -14.37 -3.52
CA ARG A 331 13.61 -14.63 -2.09
C ARG A 331 14.99 -14.25 -1.58
N ASN A 332 16.01 -14.38 -2.41
CA ASN A 332 17.38 -14.03 -2.05
C ASN A 332 17.78 -12.62 -2.50
N ASP A 333 16.86 -11.85 -3.09
CA ASP A 333 17.10 -10.46 -3.45
C ASP A 333 17.01 -9.60 -2.18
N PRO A 334 18.13 -8.99 -1.70
CA PRO A 334 18.14 -8.19 -0.47
C PRO A 334 17.37 -6.87 -0.61
N THR A 335 16.91 -6.54 -1.82
CA THR A 335 16.09 -5.35 -2.08
C THR A 335 14.59 -5.65 -2.00
N ILE A 336 14.21 -6.93 -2.00
CA ILE A 336 12.83 -7.41 -1.77
C ILE A 336 12.70 -8.01 -0.37
N TYR A 337 13.65 -8.88 0.02
CA TYR A 337 13.76 -9.46 1.36
C TYR A 337 15.07 -9.02 2.02
N PRO A 338 15.07 -7.83 2.68
CA PRO A 338 16.28 -7.26 3.26
C PRO A 338 16.82 -8.12 4.39
N PRO A 339 18.15 -8.15 4.57
CA PRO A 339 18.74 -8.90 5.65
C PRO A 339 18.45 -8.24 7.01
N PRO A 340 18.48 -8.99 8.13
CA PRO A 340 18.03 -8.51 9.44
C PRO A 340 18.69 -7.21 9.91
N GLU A 341 19.97 -7.00 9.60
CA GLU A 341 20.71 -5.79 9.95
C GLU A 341 20.21 -4.53 9.24
N VAL A 342 19.61 -4.67 8.06
CA VAL A 342 18.95 -3.58 7.33
C VAL A 342 17.54 -3.40 7.89
N THR A 343 16.77 -4.49 8.06
CA THR A 343 15.40 -4.46 8.60
C THR A 343 15.36 -3.82 10.00
N ALA A 344 16.38 -4.05 10.83
CA ALA A 344 16.48 -3.46 12.17
C ALA A 344 16.58 -1.93 12.19
N LYS A 345 16.95 -1.31 11.06
CA LYS A 345 17.03 0.15 10.90
C LYS A 345 15.85 0.72 10.11
N MET A 346 14.93 -0.11 9.65
CA MET A 346 13.76 0.34 8.91
C MET A 346 12.68 0.86 9.84
N PHE A 347 12.01 1.92 9.41
CA PHE A 347 10.92 2.55 10.15
C PHE A 347 9.65 2.57 9.30
N THR A 348 8.48 2.60 9.93
CA THR A 348 7.21 2.86 9.25
C THR A 348 6.97 4.37 9.14
N TYR A 349 6.09 4.82 8.25
CA TYR A 349 5.62 6.20 8.29
C TYR A 349 4.70 6.45 9.49
N ALA A 350 4.70 7.65 10.04
CA ALA A 350 3.82 8.02 11.16
C ALA A 350 2.44 8.48 10.68
N ILE A 351 1.45 8.41 11.59
CA ILE A 351 0.20 9.17 11.47
C ILE A 351 0.49 10.57 12.01
N ASN A 352 0.60 11.54 11.12
CA ASN A 352 0.92 12.91 11.51
C ASN A 352 -0.30 13.64 12.12
N PRO A 353 -0.08 14.43 13.18
CA PRO A 353 -1.05 15.44 13.60
C PRO A 353 -1.30 16.51 12.52
N PRO A 354 -2.50 17.12 12.44
CA PRO A 354 -2.83 18.08 11.38
C PRO A 354 -1.91 19.32 11.29
N ASP A 355 -1.32 19.75 12.40
CA ASP A 355 -0.34 20.84 12.45
C ASP A 355 1.03 20.44 11.89
N VAL A 356 1.45 19.20 12.11
CA VAL A 356 2.66 18.62 11.48
C VAL A 356 2.47 18.50 9.97
N ASP A 357 1.31 18.03 9.50
CA ASP A 357 1.01 17.96 8.06
C ASP A 357 1.02 19.33 7.38
N ARG A 358 0.47 20.37 8.04
CA ARG A 358 0.55 21.75 7.54
C ARG A 358 1.99 22.25 7.48
N LEU A 359 2.82 21.91 8.48
CA LEU A 359 4.23 22.25 8.49
C LEU A 359 4.97 21.57 7.33
N TYR A 360 4.73 20.27 7.11
CA TYR A 360 5.29 19.50 6.00
C TYR A 360 4.93 20.14 4.66
N THR A 361 3.65 20.44 4.45
CA THR A 361 3.16 21.04 3.20
C THR A 361 3.80 22.41 2.93
N ARG A 362 3.90 23.26 3.96
CA ARG A 362 4.53 24.59 3.85
C ARG A 362 6.01 24.46 3.46
N LEU A 363 6.78 23.70 4.23
CA LEU A 363 8.22 23.52 3.98
C LEU A 363 8.48 22.88 2.62
N TRP A 364 7.65 21.92 2.22
CA TRP A 364 7.74 21.28 0.92
C TRP A 364 7.49 22.25 -0.24
N THR A 365 6.49 23.12 -0.10
CA THR A 365 6.23 24.19 -1.07
C THR A 365 7.43 25.13 -1.20
N GLU A 366 8.06 25.51 -0.09
CA GLU A 366 9.27 26.34 -0.08
C GLU A 366 10.47 25.63 -0.73
N ILE A 367 10.64 24.32 -0.52
CA ILE A 367 11.69 23.51 -1.15
C ILE A 367 11.50 23.47 -2.67
N LYS A 368 10.28 23.20 -3.14
CA LYS A 368 10.01 23.10 -4.58
C LYS A 368 10.18 24.43 -5.31
N THR A 369 9.79 25.53 -4.67
CA THR A 369 9.81 26.89 -5.25
C THR A 369 11.14 27.63 -5.05
N GLY A 370 11.93 27.24 -4.05
CA GLY A 370 13.24 27.83 -3.79
C GLY A 370 14.27 27.46 -4.86
N HIS A 371 14.77 28.46 -5.57
CA HIS A 371 15.93 28.36 -6.46
C HIS A 371 17.24 28.61 -5.72
#